data_AF-A0A6A1UTI2-F1
#
_entry.id   AF-A0A6A1UTI2-F1
#
_cell.length_a   1.000
_cell.length_b   1.000
_cell.length_c   1.000
_cell.angle_alpha   90.00
_cell.angle_beta   90.00
_cell.angle_gamma   90.00
#
_symmetry.space_group_name_H-M   'P 1'
#
loop_
_entity.id
_entity.type
_entity.pdbx_description
1 polymer ?
#
loop_
_entity_poly.entity_id
_entity_poly.type
_entity_poly.pdbx_seq_one_letter_code
_entity_poly.pdbx_strand_id
1 'polypeptide(L)'
;MDLQIAHGARRNSTLICAPVMAETVDQMLIQARKAKELGADLVEIRLDFLKNFSPRQDLEILIKQCPLPTLITYRPIWEGGQHEGDESKRQNALQIAMELGADYIDVELQVAHDFYNAIQGKKPEKVKIIVSSHNYQNTPSVEEIGNLVARIQATGADIVKVEQLL
;
A
#
# COMPACT_ATOMS: atom_id res chain seq x y z
N MET A 1 -25.30 13.93 -39.89
CA MET A 1 -24.13 13.06 -40.14
C MET A 1 -23.23 13.20 -38.94
N ASP A 2 -23.44 12.31 -37.98
CA ASP A 2 -22.70 12.23 -36.73
C ASP A 2 -21.29 11.73 -37.00
N LEU A 3 -20.29 12.50 -36.57
CA LEU A 3 -18.94 11.98 -36.37
C LEU A 3 -18.72 11.88 -34.86
N GLN A 4 -19.11 10.73 -34.29
CA GLN A 4 -18.65 10.32 -32.98
C GLN A 4 -17.14 10.07 -33.06
N ILE A 5 -16.35 10.99 -32.53
CA ILE A 5 -14.94 10.72 -32.23
C ILE A 5 -14.92 9.95 -30.92
N ALA A 6 -14.65 8.65 -31.03
CA ALA A 6 -14.35 7.77 -29.92
C ALA A 6 -13.26 8.42 -29.06
N HIS A 7 -13.58 8.72 -27.80
CA HIS A 7 -12.62 9.22 -26.84
C HIS A 7 -11.57 8.13 -26.61
N GLY A 8 -10.36 8.40 -27.12
CA GLY A 8 -9.20 7.54 -27.03
C GLY A 8 -8.89 7.13 -25.60
N ALA A 9 -8.29 5.95 -25.49
CA ALA A 9 -7.81 5.33 -24.26
C ALA A 9 -7.21 6.38 -23.30
N ARG A 10 -7.87 6.62 -22.15
CA ARG A 10 -7.27 7.36 -21.05
C ARG A 10 -6.02 6.58 -20.62
N ARG A 11 -4.84 7.13 -20.84
CA ARG A 11 -3.71 6.89 -19.91
C ARG A 11 -4.25 7.21 -18.53
N ASN A 12 -4.26 6.25 -17.61
CA ASN A 12 -4.67 6.51 -16.23
C ASN A 12 -3.83 7.68 -15.72
N SER A 13 -4.48 8.78 -15.34
CA SER A 13 -3.81 9.90 -14.69
C SER A 13 -3.13 9.42 -13.41
N THR A 14 -1.97 9.95 -13.09
CA THR A 14 -1.31 9.72 -11.81
C THR A 14 -2.28 10.01 -10.68
N LEU A 15 -2.46 9.05 -9.77
CA LEU A 15 -3.32 9.21 -8.60
C LEU A 15 -2.57 9.92 -7.47
N ILE A 16 -3.29 10.73 -6.70
CA ILE A 16 -2.80 11.41 -5.50
C ILE A 16 -3.18 10.57 -4.28
N CYS A 17 -2.17 9.96 -3.64
CA CYS A 17 -2.32 9.23 -2.40
C CYS A 17 -1.98 10.12 -1.20
N ALA A 18 -2.89 10.21 -0.23
CA ALA A 18 -2.64 10.96 1.02
C ALA A 18 -2.30 10.01 2.18
N PRO A 19 -1.18 10.19 2.89
CA PRO A 19 -0.84 9.36 4.03
C PRO A 19 -1.71 9.70 5.24
N VAL A 20 -2.13 8.66 5.96
CA VAL A 20 -2.91 8.71 7.20
C VAL A 20 -2.10 8.03 8.30
N MET A 21 -1.67 8.81 9.29
CA MET A 21 -0.64 8.44 10.27
C MET A 21 -1.05 8.80 11.72
N ALA A 22 -2.35 8.89 11.98
CA ALA A 22 -2.84 9.13 13.34
C ALA A 22 -2.65 7.92 14.26
N GLU A 23 -2.69 8.15 15.57
CA GLU A 23 -2.41 7.09 16.55
C GLU A 23 -3.63 6.20 16.88
N THR A 24 -4.84 6.60 16.46
CA THR A 24 -6.09 5.88 16.69
C THR A 24 -6.93 5.76 15.43
N VAL A 25 -7.78 4.72 15.38
CA VAL A 25 -8.70 4.47 14.24
C VAL A 25 -9.62 5.65 13.97
N ASP A 26 -10.21 6.24 15.01
CA ASP A 26 -11.11 7.38 14.86
C ASP A 26 -10.41 8.59 14.23
N GLN A 27 -9.18 8.87 14.68
CA GLN A 27 -8.39 9.97 14.13
C GLN A 27 -7.93 9.68 12.70
N MET A 28 -7.61 8.42 12.37
CA MET A 28 -7.29 8.01 11.00
C MET A 28 -8.49 8.23 10.07
N LEU A 29 -9.71 7.91 10.50
CA LEU A 29 -10.92 8.16 9.71
C LEU A 29 -11.19 9.66 9.53
N ILE A 30 -10.89 10.49 10.53
CA ILE A 30 -10.96 11.96 10.40
C ILE A 30 -9.96 12.44 9.35
N GLN A 31 -8.71 11.97 9.38
CA GLN A 31 -7.70 12.30 8.38
C GLN A 31 -8.11 11.83 6.97
N ALA A 32 -8.65 10.63 6.83
CA ALA A 32 -9.10 10.11 5.54
C ALA A 32 -10.26 10.92 4.95
N ARG A 33 -11.24 11.35 5.77
CA ARG A 33 -12.28 12.29 5.35
C ARG A 33 -11.69 13.62 4.92
N LYS A 34 -10.69 14.13 5.66
CA LYS A 34 -10.02 15.38 5.29
C LYS A 34 -9.26 15.27 3.97
N ALA A 35 -8.57 14.15 3.74
CA ALA A 35 -7.89 13.87 2.47
C ALA A 35 -8.87 13.89 1.30
N LYS A 36 -10.06 13.29 1.46
CA LYS A 36 -11.13 13.35 0.46
C LYS A 36 -11.60 14.78 0.18
N GLU A 37 -11.83 15.59 1.21
CA GLU A 37 -12.22 17.00 1.04
C GLU A 37 -11.17 17.81 0.26
N LEU A 38 -9.89 17.44 0.40
CA LEU A 38 -8.76 18.07 -0.28
C LEU A 38 -8.50 17.51 -1.69
N GLY A 39 -9.26 16.49 -2.12
CA GLY A 39 -9.19 15.93 -3.46
C GLY A 39 -8.18 14.78 -3.65
N ALA A 40 -7.80 14.07 -2.58
CA ALA A 40 -7.02 12.84 -2.72
C ALA A 40 -7.83 11.75 -3.43
N ASP A 41 -7.16 10.95 -4.27
CA ASP A 41 -7.76 9.83 -4.99
C ASP A 41 -7.84 8.56 -4.14
N LEU A 42 -6.91 8.42 -3.20
CA LEU A 42 -6.82 7.30 -2.26
C LEU A 42 -6.07 7.73 -0.99
N VAL A 43 -6.11 6.89 0.04
CA VAL A 43 -5.34 7.10 1.28
C VAL A 43 -4.41 5.92 1.55
N GLU A 44 -3.20 6.23 2.03
CA GLU A 44 -2.29 5.24 2.60
C GLU A 44 -2.49 5.20 4.12
N ILE A 45 -3.08 4.10 4.60
CA ILE A 45 -3.25 3.86 6.03
C ILE A 45 -1.96 3.22 6.57
N ARG A 46 -1.20 4.01 7.33
CA ARG A 46 0.06 3.59 7.95
C ARG A 46 -0.20 2.95 9.31
N LEU A 47 -0.44 1.63 9.30
CA LEU A 47 -0.76 0.85 10.50
C LEU A 47 0.33 0.93 11.57
N ASP A 48 1.58 1.15 11.17
CA ASP A 48 2.71 1.29 12.07
C ASP A 48 2.60 2.49 13.03
N PHE A 49 1.72 3.46 12.76
CA PHE A 49 1.45 4.59 13.67
C PHE A 49 0.34 4.32 14.70
N LEU A 50 -0.47 3.27 14.52
CA LEU A 50 -1.56 2.96 15.45
C LEU A 50 -1.03 2.45 16.78
N LYS A 51 -1.56 3.00 17.88
CA LYS A 51 -1.33 2.48 19.22
C LYS A 51 -2.41 1.45 19.57
N ASN A 52 -2.00 0.36 20.24
CA ASN A 52 -2.89 -0.74 20.66
C ASN A 52 -3.68 -1.40 19.50
N PHE A 53 -3.03 -1.53 18.34
CA PHE A 53 -3.64 -2.07 17.14
C PHE A 53 -4.15 -3.51 17.31
N SER A 54 -5.44 -3.71 17.06
CA SER A 54 -6.16 -4.99 17.08
C SER A 54 -6.54 -5.38 15.63
N PRO A 55 -5.73 -6.18 14.92
CA PRO A 55 -5.73 -6.21 13.47
C PRO A 55 -7.10 -6.37 12.81
N ARG A 56 -7.85 -7.42 13.14
CA ARG A 56 -9.13 -7.68 12.46
C ARG A 56 -10.19 -6.63 12.77
N GLN A 57 -10.31 -6.19 14.02
CA GLN A 57 -11.32 -5.22 14.43
C GLN A 57 -11.03 -3.83 13.82
N ASP A 58 -9.80 -3.37 13.94
CA ASP A 58 -9.42 -2.03 13.50
C ASP A 58 -9.40 -1.93 11.97
N LEU A 59 -8.88 -2.96 11.28
CA LEU A 59 -8.91 -3.00 9.81
C LEU A 59 -10.33 -3.07 9.27
N GLU A 60 -11.24 -3.80 9.93
CA GLU A 60 -12.62 -3.87 9.49
C GLU A 60 -13.28 -2.49 9.53
N ILE A 61 -13.02 -1.71 10.58
CA ILE A 61 -13.50 -0.33 10.69
C ILE A 61 -12.83 0.56 9.63
N LEU A 62 -11.50 0.54 9.57
CA LEU A 62 -10.73 1.40 8.67
C LEU A 62 -11.10 1.17 7.21
N ILE A 63 -11.13 -0.08 6.75
CA ILE A 63 -11.39 -0.41 5.34
C ILE A 63 -12.86 -0.13 4.99
N LYS A 64 -13.82 -0.52 5.84
CA LYS A 64 -15.25 -0.37 5.51
C LYS A 64 -15.78 1.05 5.66
N GLN A 65 -15.16 1.87 6.53
CA GLN A 65 -15.62 3.24 6.78
C GLN A 65 -14.77 4.31 6.08
N CYS A 66 -13.64 3.93 5.47
CA CYS A 66 -12.84 4.88 4.70
C CYS A 66 -13.65 5.42 3.51
N PRO A 67 -13.67 6.75 3.30
CA PRO A 67 -14.49 7.34 2.24
C PRO A 67 -13.80 7.33 0.86
N LEU A 68 -12.59 6.77 0.78
CA LEU A 68 -11.71 6.65 -0.39
C LEU A 68 -11.12 5.23 -0.47
N PRO A 69 -10.63 4.80 -1.65
CA PRO A 69 -9.82 3.59 -1.77
C PRO A 69 -8.65 3.56 -0.79
N THR A 70 -8.31 2.37 -0.31
CA THR A 70 -7.33 2.17 0.76
C THR A 70 -6.07 1.46 0.24
N LEU A 71 -4.91 2.07 0.51
CA LEU A 71 -3.62 1.42 0.50
C LEU A 71 -3.23 1.11 1.95
N ILE A 72 -3.10 -0.17 2.30
CA ILE A 72 -2.71 -0.59 3.64
C ILE A 72 -1.22 -0.87 3.66
N THR A 73 -0.51 -0.14 4.53
CA THR A 73 0.94 -0.26 4.71
C THR A 73 1.23 -0.50 6.19
N TYR A 74 2.03 -1.52 6.50
CA TYR A 74 2.49 -1.79 7.87
C TYR A 74 4.02 -1.78 7.93
N ARG A 75 4.60 -0.58 7.79
CA ARG A 75 6.04 -0.44 7.52
C ARG A 75 6.88 -0.82 8.75
N PRO A 76 7.85 -1.74 8.61
CA PRO A 76 8.75 -2.13 9.69
C PRO A 76 9.90 -1.13 9.89
N ILE A 77 10.51 -1.13 11.08
CA ILE A 77 11.63 -0.23 11.42
C ILE A 77 12.85 -0.37 10.50
N TRP A 78 13.10 -1.57 9.97
CA TRP A 78 14.24 -1.83 9.07
C TRP A 78 14.03 -1.23 7.67
N GLU A 79 12.83 -0.73 7.36
CA GLU A 79 12.53 0.03 6.14
C GLU A 79 11.90 1.40 6.48
N GLY A 80 12.32 2.01 7.59
CA GLY A 80 11.97 3.40 7.95
C GLY A 80 10.56 3.59 8.53
N GLY A 81 9.86 2.51 8.88
CA GLY A 81 8.57 2.55 9.57
C GLY A 81 8.68 2.60 11.09
N GLN A 82 7.54 2.43 11.76
CA GLN A 82 7.44 2.42 13.23
C GLN A 82 7.16 1.02 13.81
N HIS A 83 6.90 0.01 12.98
CA HIS A 83 6.60 -1.33 13.48
C HIS A 83 7.86 -2.08 13.89
N GLU A 84 7.96 -2.39 15.18
CA GLU A 84 8.92 -3.30 15.78
C GLU A 84 8.16 -4.51 16.34
N GLY A 85 8.51 -5.72 15.92
CA GLY A 85 7.82 -6.92 16.38
C GLY A 85 7.99 -8.13 15.47
N ASP A 86 7.05 -9.06 15.64
CA ASP A 86 7.04 -10.33 14.91
C ASP A 86 6.57 -10.16 13.47
N GLU A 87 7.44 -10.52 12.54
CA GLU A 87 7.21 -10.37 11.10
C GLU A 87 6.02 -11.20 10.60
N SER A 88 5.77 -12.39 11.16
CA SER A 88 4.63 -13.23 10.79
C SER A 88 3.30 -12.59 11.19
N LYS A 89 3.25 -11.96 12.37
CA LYS A 89 2.07 -11.19 12.82
C LYS A 89 1.83 -9.97 11.95
N ARG A 90 2.91 -9.28 11.55
CA ARG A 90 2.84 -8.12 10.65
C ARG A 90 2.26 -8.51 9.29
N GLN A 91 2.79 -9.55 8.66
CA GLN A 91 2.28 -10.06 7.39
C GLN A 91 0.84 -10.59 7.53
N ASN A 92 0.49 -11.23 8.63
CA ASN A 92 -0.88 -11.66 8.88
C ASN A 92 -1.87 -10.48 8.95
N ALA A 93 -1.48 -9.33 9.48
CA ALA A 93 -2.33 -8.13 9.44
C ALA A 93 -2.58 -7.64 8.01
N LEU A 94 -1.58 -7.69 7.13
CA LEU A 94 -1.72 -7.36 5.71
C LEU A 94 -2.60 -8.38 4.97
N GLN A 95 -2.52 -9.67 5.32
CA GLN A 95 -3.44 -10.70 4.81
C GLN A 95 -4.88 -10.45 5.24
N ILE A 96 -5.10 -10.10 6.52
CA ILE A 96 -6.42 -9.71 7.03
C ILE A 96 -6.97 -8.49 6.27
N ALA A 97 -6.14 -7.48 6.00
CA ALA A 97 -6.55 -6.32 5.22
C ALA A 97 -7.00 -6.70 3.80
N MET A 98 -6.26 -7.60 3.14
CA MET A 98 -6.63 -8.15 1.84
C MET A 98 -7.97 -8.91 1.89
N GLU A 99 -8.19 -9.76 2.91
CA GLU A 99 -9.45 -10.49 3.11
C GLU A 99 -10.64 -9.56 3.33
N LEU A 100 -10.43 -8.46 4.06
CA LEU A 100 -11.44 -7.46 4.37
C LEU A 100 -11.75 -6.52 3.19
N GLY A 101 -11.02 -6.64 2.08
CA GLY A 101 -11.28 -5.93 0.85
C GLY A 101 -10.56 -4.59 0.71
N ALA A 102 -9.36 -4.44 1.28
CA ALA A 102 -8.48 -3.33 0.95
C ALA A 102 -8.22 -3.27 -0.57
N ASP A 103 -8.12 -2.08 -1.14
CA ASP A 103 -7.88 -1.92 -2.58
C ASP A 103 -6.42 -2.23 -2.94
N TYR A 104 -5.50 -1.82 -2.06
CA TYR A 104 -4.07 -2.05 -2.21
C TYR A 104 -3.41 -2.48 -0.91
N ILE A 105 -2.39 -3.32 -1.03
CA ILE A 105 -1.49 -3.71 0.07
C ILE A 105 -0.06 -3.34 -0.33
N ASP A 106 0.69 -2.68 0.54
CA ASP A 106 2.14 -2.46 0.38
C ASP A 106 2.91 -3.57 1.12
N VAL A 107 3.79 -4.26 0.40
CA VAL A 107 4.67 -5.30 0.93
C VAL A 107 6.11 -5.00 0.55
N GLU A 108 7.01 -5.04 1.53
CA GLU A 108 8.42 -4.81 1.32
C GLU A 108 9.07 -5.92 0.48
N LEU A 109 9.92 -5.55 -0.48
CA LEU A 109 10.60 -6.49 -1.40
C LEU A 109 11.33 -7.62 -0.65
N GLN A 110 11.92 -7.31 0.50
CA GLN A 110 12.68 -8.27 1.30
C GLN A 110 11.82 -9.47 1.75
N VAL A 111 10.52 -9.27 1.97
CA VAL A 111 9.60 -10.31 2.46
C VAL A 111 8.50 -10.68 1.46
N ALA A 112 8.51 -10.07 0.27
CA ALA A 112 7.48 -10.29 -0.74
C ALA A 112 7.32 -11.78 -1.12
N HIS A 113 8.42 -12.53 -1.23
CA HIS A 113 8.35 -13.96 -1.55
C HIS A 113 7.60 -14.76 -0.47
N ASP A 114 7.91 -14.50 0.81
CA ASP A 114 7.24 -15.16 1.94
C ASP A 114 5.76 -14.79 2.00
N PHE A 115 5.44 -13.53 1.74
CA PHE A 115 4.05 -13.05 1.70
C PHE A 115 3.25 -13.75 0.59
N TYR A 116 3.80 -13.85 -0.62
CA TYR A 116 3.15 -14.55 -1.73
C TYR A 116 2.98 -16.06 -1.46
N ASN A 117 3.97 -16.68 -0.83
CA ASN A 117 3.88 -18.07 -0.41
C ASN A 117 2.78 -18.29 0.64
N ALA A 118 2.63 -17.35 1.59
CA ALA A 118 1.63 -17.44 2.64
C ALA A 118 0.20 -17.33 2.10
N ILE A 119 -0.05 -16.44 1.12
CA ILE A 119 -1.39 -16.28 0.54
C ILE A 119 -1.75 -17.40 -0.45
N GLN A 120 -0.79 -18.21 -0.92
CA GLN A 120 -1.01 -19.38 -1.78
C GLN A 120 -1.95 -19.12 -2.99
N GLY A 121 -1.81 -17.96 -3.64
CA GLY A 121 -2.66 -17.57 -4.76
C GLY A 121 -4.10 -17.17 -4.41
N LYS A 122 -4.44 -17.07 -3.12
CA LYS A 122 -5.76 -16.62 -2.63
C LYS A 122 -5.94 -15.10 -2.67
N LYS A 123 -5.11 -14.37 -3.43
CA LYS A 123 -5.25 -12.93 -3.62
C LYS A 123 -6.58 -12.65 -4.35
N PRO A 124 -7.53 -11.89 -3.76
CA PRO A 124 -8.73 -11.51 -4.47
C PRO A 124 -8.39 -10.63 -5.67
N GLU A 125 -9.07 -10.82 -6.80
CA GLU A 125 -8.75 -10.14 -8.08
C GLU A 125 -8.79 -8.60 -7.98
N LYS A 126 -9.63 -8.07 -7.09
CA LYS A 126 -9.78 -6.62 -6.87
C LYS A 126 -8.64 -5.99 -6.08
N VAL A 127 -7.87 -6.79 -5.32
CA VAL A 127 -6.77 -6.29 -4.49
C VAL A 127 -5.48 -6.28 -5.30
N LYS A 128 -4.79 -5.14 -5.30
CA LYS A 128 -3.48 -5.01 -5.92
C LYS A 128 -2.38 -4.98 -4.87
N ILE A 129 -1.35 -5.79 -5.06
CA ILE A 129 -0.16 -5.80 -4.21
C ILE A 129 0.88 -4.88 -4.84
N ILE A 130 1.23 -3.84 -4.10
CA ILE A 130 2.38 -2.99 -4.34
C ILE A 130 3.56 -3.66 -3.65
N VAL A 131 4.63 -3.94 -4.40
CA VAL A 131 5.89 -4.36 -3.77
C VAL A 131 6.86 -3.18 -3.81
N SER A 132 7.36 -2.82 -2.63
CA SER A 132 8.14 -1.60 -2.43
C SER A 132 9.59 -1.88 -2.05
N SER A 133 10.47 -0.95 -2.38
CA SER A 133 11.81 -0.87 -1.79
C SER A 133 12.16 0.58 -1.49
N HIS A 134 12.60 0.82 -0.26
CA HIS A 134 13.05 2.12 0.20
C HIS A 134 14.55 2.08 0.48
N ASN A 135 15.30 3.06 -0.01
CA ASN A 135 16.70 3.25 0.37
C ASN A 135 16.94 4.71 0.80
N TYR A 136 17.29 4.83 2.07
CA TYR A 136 17.47 6.12 2.76
C TYR A 136 18.93 6.56 2.86
N GLN A 137 19.87 5.85 2.22
CA GLN A 137 21.30 6.14 2.34
C GLN A 137 21.84 6.94 1.16
N ASN A 138 21.42 6.61 -0.06
CA ASN A 138 21.89 7.23 -1.30
C ASN A 138 20.87 7.04 -2.42
N THR A 139 20.98 7.83 -3.49
CA THR A 139 20.30 7.52 -4.76
C THR A 139 21.17 6.55 -5.58
N PRO A 140 20.72 5.32 -5.87
CA PRO A 140 21.43 4.39 -6.72
C PRO A 140 21.51 4.91 -8.16
N SER A 141 22.45 4.36 -8.92
CA SER A 141 22.52 4.57 -10.36
C SER A 141 21.26 4.10 -11.07
N VAL A 142 21.04 4.61 -12.29
CA VAL A 142 19.91 4.20 -13.15
C VAL A 142 19.92 2.69 -13.40
N GLU A 143 21.10 2.08 -13.53
CA GLU A 143 21.24 0.63 -13.71
C GLU A 143 20.80 -0.14 -12.46
N GLU A 144 21.22 0.29 -11.27
CA GLU A 144 20.79 -0.31 -10.01
C GLU A 144 19.27 -0.19 -9.80
N ILE A 145 18.68 0.96 -10.15
CA ILE A 145 17.22 1.14 -10.13
C ILE A 145 16.55 0.19 -11.14
N GLY A 146 17.09 0.05 -12.35
CA GLY A 146 16.57 -0.89 -13.35
C GLY A 146 16.58 -2.33 -12.86
N ASN A 147 17.68 -2.77 -12.24
CA ASN A 147 17.81 -4.09 -11.62
C ASN A 147 16.83 -4.27 -10.45
N LEU A 148 16.63 -3.23 -9.64
CA LEU A 148 15.67 -3.24 -8.54
C LEU A 148 14.23 -3.40 -9.07
N VAL A 149 13.84 -2.64 -10.09
CA VAL A 149 12.53 -2.76 -10.75
C VAL A 149 12.30 -4.18 -11.26
N ALA A 150 13.30 -4.78 -11.94
CA ALA A 150 13.20 -6.15 -12.45
C ALA A 150 13.00 -7.17 -11.32
N ARG A 151 13.72 -7.01 -10.20
CA ARG A 151 13.56 -7.86 -9.01
C ARG A 151 12.15 -7.75 -8.41
N ILE A 152 11.61 -6.53 -8.31
CA ILE A 152 10.26 -6.30 -7.81
C ILE A 152 9.23 -6.95 -8.74
N GLN A 153 9.35 -6.77 -10.06
CA GLN A 153 8.47 -7.40 -11.04
C GLN A 153 8.49 -8.94 -10.94
N ALA A 154 9.67 -9.53 -10.74
CA ALA A 154 9.82 -10.98 -10.61
C ALA A 154 9.10 -11.58 -9.38
N THR A 155 8.71 -10.77 -8.39
CA THR A 155 7.90 -11.23 -7.25
C THR A 155 6.44 -11.49 -7.62
N GLY A 156 5.95 -10.97 -8.75
CA GLY A 156 4.54 -10.99 -9.12
C GLY A 156 3.75 -9.75 -8.69
N ALA A 157 4.44 -8.67 -8.28
CA ALA A 157 3.84 -7.38 -7.93
C ALA A 157 2.92 -6.82 -9.03
N ASP A 158 1.76 -6.30 -8.63
CA ASP A 158 0.87 -5.57 -9.56
C ASP A 158 1.42 -4.17 -9.85
N ILE A 159 2.10 -3.57 -8.86
CA ILE A 159 2.70 -2.24 -8.93
C ILE A 159 4.09 -2.28 -8.30
N VAL A 160 5.06 -1.68 -8.98
CA VAL A 160 6.42 -1.47 -8.48
C VAL A 160 6.50 -0.12 -7.78
N LYS A 161 7.01 -0.10 -6.54
CA LYS A 161 7.27 1.15 -5.79
C LYS A 161 8.75 1.23 -5.41
N VAL A 162 9.41 2.31 -5.77
CA VAL A 162 10.81 2.58 -5.43
C VAL A 162 10.90 3.98 -4.86
N GLU A 163 11.42 4.09 -3.64
CA GLU A 163 11.65 5.37 -2.97
C GLU A 163 13.13 5.48 -2.58
N GLN A 164 13.75 6.61 -2.90
CA GLN A 164 15.18 6.86 -2.70
C GLN A 164 15.34 8.22 -2.02
N LEU A 165 16.34 8.36 -1.14
CA LEU A 165 16.73 9.68 -0.67
C LEU A 165 17.26 10.52 -1.83
N LEU A 166 16.90 11.81 -1.85
CA LEU A 166 17.46 12.81 -2.76
C LEU A 166 18.77 13.38 -2.21
#